data_AF-A8CD98-F1
#
_entry.id   AF-A8CD98-F1
#
_cell.length_a   1.000
_cell.length_b   1.000
_cell.length_c   1.000
_cell.angle_alpha   90.00
_cell.angle_beta   90.00
_cell.angle_gamma   90.00
#
_symmetry.space_group_name_H-M   'P 1'
#
loop_
_entity.id
_entity.type
_entity.pdbx_description
1 polymer ?
#
loop_
_entity_poly.entity_id
_entity_poly.type
_entity_poly.pdbx_seq_one_letter_code
_entity_poly.pdbx_strand_id
1 'polypeptide(L)' 'THWKHGGIVGVMGYGGGVIGRYSDLPGKFPKISHFHTMRINQPSAWFYTSDVLRQICDIWDKRGSSLTNLHGAT' A
#
# COMPACT_ATOMS: atom_id res chain seq x y z
N THR A 1 -18.03 -1.96 7.92
CA THR A 1 -16.64 -1.53 7.60
C THR A 1 -16.42 -0.15 8.19
N HIS A 2 -15.21 0.16 8.67
CA HIS A 2 -14.83 1.46 9.26
C HIS A 2 -13.93 2.28 8.33
N TRP A 3 -14.23 2.16 7.04
CA TRP A 3 -13.54 2.87 5.97
C TRP A 3 -14.58 3.60 5.14
N LYS A 4 -14.29 4.85 4.82
CA LYS A 4 -15.10 5.63 3.87
C LYS A 4 -15.07 4.98 2.50
N HIS A 5 -16.11 5.26 1.72
CA HIS A 5 -16.15 4.85 0.32
C HIS A 5 -15.06 5.55 -0.49
N GLY A 6 -14.32 4.78 -1.29
CA GLY A 6 -13.42 5.32 -2.30
C GLY A 6 -12.22 6.10 -1.75
N GLY A 7 -11.66 6.92 -2.64
CA GLY A 7 -10.45 7.72 -2.46
C GLY A 7 -9.60 7.71 -3.73
N ILE A 8 -9.47 8.87 -4.38
CA ILE A 8 -8.65 9.02 -5.59
C ILE A 8 -7.32 9.66 -5.19
N VAL A 9 -6.25 8.88 -5.32
CA VAL A 9 -4.86 9.29 -5.11
C VAL A 9 -3.99 8.52 -6.09
N GLY A 10 -2.82 9.06 -6.45
CA GLY A 10 -1.93 8.45 -7.42
C GLY A 10 -0.58 9.12 -7.48
N VAL A 11 0.25 8.71 -8.44
CA VAL A 11 1.55 9.32 -8.74
C VAL A 11 1.49 10.04 -10.08
N MET A 12 2.20 11.16 -10.21
CA MET A 12 2.19 11.95 -11.45
C MET A 12 2.60 11.09 -12.66
N GLY A 13 1.84 11.17 -13.74
CA GLY A 13 2.05 10.38 -14.96
C GLY A 13 1.34 9.02 -14.98
N TYR A 14 0.74 8.56 -13.87
CA TYR A 14 0.04 7.27 -13.80
C TYR A 14 -1.42 7.45 -13.38
N GLY A 15 -2.33 6.81 -14.12
CA GLY A 15 -3.77 6.80 -13.81
C GLY A 15 -4.23 5.73 -12.81
N GLY A 16 -3.31 4.92 -12.27
CA GLY A 16 -3.63 3.81 -11.39
C GLY A 16 -2.43 3.29 -10.60
N GLY A 17 -2.63 2.25 -9.80
CA GLY A 17 -1.59 1.62 -8.97
C GLY A 17 -1.63 2.01 -7.48
N VAL A 18 -2.39 3.06 -7.12
CA VAL A 18 -2.64 3.43 -5.72
C VAL A 18 -4.14 3.40 -5.44
N ILE A 19 -4.55 2.70 -4.39
CA ILE A 19 -5.94 2.65 -3.93
C ILE A 19 -6.08 3.53 -2.70
N GLY A 20 -6.77 4.67 -2.86
CA GLY A 20 -7.08 5.57 -1.75
C GLY A 20 -8.06 4.93 -0.78
N ARG A 21 -7.79 5.08 0.51
CA ARG A 21 -8.65 4.64 1.60
C ARG A 21 -8.47 5.55 2.81
N TYR A 22 -9.59 5.89 3.43
CA TYR A 22 -9.68 6.82 4.54
C TYR A 22 -10.56 6.23 5.65
N SER A 23 -10.15 6.37 6.91
CA SER A 23 -10.97 5.94 8.04
C SER A 23 -12.22 6.80 8.17
N ASP A 24 -13.34 6.21 8.58
CA ASP A 24 -14.56 6.94 8.97
C ASP A 24 -14.47 7.54 10.39
N LEU A 25 -13.44 7.15 11.17
CA LEU A 25 -13.19 7.59 12.55
C LEU A 25 -11.80 8.26 12.72
N PRO A 26 -11.45 9.30 11.93
CA PRO A 26 -10.10 9.86 11.92
C PRO A 26 -9.70 10.51 13.26
N GLY A 27 -10.65 11.03 14.05
CA GLY A 27 -10.35 11.60 15.37
C GLY A 27 -9.97 10.53 16.41
N LYS A 28 -10.53 9.32 16.30
CA LYS A 28 -10.22 8.20 17.21
C LYS A 28 -8.94 7.47 16.78
N PHE A 29 -8.70 7.37 15.46
CA PHE A 29 -7.56 6.64 14.90
C PHE A 29 -6.75 7.51 13.91
N PRO A 30 -6.08 8.58 14.39
CA PRO A 30 -5.45 9.57 13.51
C PRO A 30 -4.34 8.98 12.63
N LYS A 31 -3.60 7.97 13.12
CA LYS A 31 -2.50 7.31 12.38
C LYS A 31 -2.96 6.51 11.14
N ILE A 32 -4.25 6.18 11.05
CA ILE A 32 -4.85 5.50 9.89
C ILE A 32 -5.98 6.33 9.26
N SER A 33 -6.00 7.63 9.53
CA SER A 33 -6.90 8.56 8.83
C SER A 33 -6.74 8.42 7.32
N HIS A 34 -5.51 8.18 6.85
CA HIS A 34 -5.14 7.76 5.50
C HIS A 34 -4.48 6.38 5.58
N PHE A 35 -4.93 5.44 4.77
CA PHE A 35 -4.37 4.08 4.75
C PHE A 35 -4.37 3.49 3.35
N HIS A 36 -3.59 4.10 2.47
CA HIS A 36 -3.59 3.80 1.04
C HIS A 36 -2.82 2.50 0.74
N THR A 37 -3.26 1.76 -0.29
CA THR A 37 -2.55 0.58 -0.77
C THR A 37 -1.83 0.89 -2.07
N MET A 38 -0.53 0.58 -2.13
CA MET A 38 0.26 0.65 -3.36
C MET A 38 0.38 -0.76 -3.96
N ARG A 39 0.12 -0.90 -5.26
CA ARG A 39 0.32 -2.15 -6.00
C ARG A 39 1.70 -2.10 -6.67
N ILE A 40 2.58 -3.03 -6.28
CA ILE A 40 3.95 -3.13 -6.78
C ILE A 40 4.05 -4.33 -7.71
N ASN A 41 4.66 -4.14 -8.87
CA ASN A 41 4.80 -5.19 -9.88
C ASN A 41 5.79 -6.27 -9.42
N GLN A 42 5.32 -7.51 -9.34
CA GLN A 42 6.13 -8.68 -8.97
C GLN A 42 6.90 -9.27 -10.17
N PRO A 43 8.01 -9.98 -9.95
CA PRO A 43 8.58 -10.90 -10.93
C PRO A 43 7.61 -12.03 -11.27
N SER A 44 7.73 -12.54 -12.50
CA SER A 44 6.99 -13.71 -12.97
C SER A 44 7.18 -14.90 -12.02
N ALA A 45 6.07 -15.59 -11.71
CA ALA A 45 6.04 -16.72 -10.79
C ALA A 45 6.60 -16.43 -9.37
N TRP A 46 6.70 -15.16 -8.97
CA TRP A 46 7.05 -14.75 -7.60
C TRP A 46 8.40 -15.26 -7.08
N PHE A 47 9.39 -15.43 -7.95
CA PHE A 47 10.75 -15.76 -7.52
C PHE A 47 11.54 -14.50 -7.15
N TYR A 48 12.07 -14.46 -5.93
CA TYR A 48 12.84 -13.34 -5.40
C TYR A 48 14.20 -13.79 -4.87
N THR A 49 15.18 -12.89 -4.95
CA THR A 49 16.34 -12.95 -4.06
C THR A 49 15.98 -12.29 -2.73
N SER A 50 16.63 -12.73 -1.64
CA SER A 50 16.41 -12.11 -0.33
C SER A 50 16.77 -10.62 -0.30
N ASP A 51 17.69 -10.19 -1.16
CA ASP A 51 18.17 -8.81 -1.19
C ASP A 51 17.10 -7.86 -1.70
N VAL A 52 16.37 -8.25 -2.75
CA VAL A 52 15.25 -7.46 -3.28
C VAL A 52 14.11 -7.36 -2.26
N LEU A 53 13.80 -8.45 -1.55
CA LEU A 53 12.76 -8.42 -0.51
C LEU A 53 13.14 -7.49 0.64
N ARG A 54 14.39 -7.56 1.14
CA ARG A 54 14.86 -6.65 2.18
C ARG A 54 14.84 -5.20 1.74
N GLN A 55 15.25 -4.92 0.50
CA GLN A 55 15.19 -3.56 -0.04
C GLN A 55 13.74 -3.02 -0.08
N ILE A 56 12.77 -3.84 -0.46
CA ILE A 56 11.35 -3.46 -0.44
C ILE A 56 10.89 -3.19 1.01
N CYS A 57 11.25 -4.05 1.96
CA CYS A 57 10.94 -3.85 3.38
C CYS A 57 11.53 -2.54 3.91
N ASP A 58 12.82 -2.25 3.64
CA ASP A 58 13.49 -1.02 4.11
C ASP A 58 12.79 0.25 3.58
N ILE A 59 12.35 0.23 2.32
CA ILE A 59 11.57 1.33 1.73
C ILE A 59 10.21 1.45 2.42
N TRP A 60 9.51 0.34 2.61
CA TRP A 60 8.15 0.33 3.16
C TRP A 60 8.12 0.66 4.65
N ASP A 61 9.09 0.23 5.45
CA ASP A 61 9.22 0.59 6.86
C ASP A 61 9.45 2.08 7.05
N LYS A 62 10.19 2.71 6.13
CA LYS A 62 10.45 4.15 6.17
C LYS A 62 9.24 5.00 5.75
N ARG A 63 8.34 4.48 4.90
CA ARG A 63 7.34 5.28 4.19
C ARG A 63 5.90 4.84 4.38
N GLY A 64 5.68 3.61 4.83
CA GLY A 64 4.39 2.95 4.90
C GLY A 64 4.09 2.45 6.31
N SER A 65 3.30 1.39 6.38
CA SER A 65 2.79 0.83 7.64
C SER A 65 3.52 -0.43 8.11
N SER A 66 4.56 -0.87 7.38
CA SER A 66 5.21 -2.19 7.55
C SER A 66 4.27 -3.38 7.34
N LEU A 67 3.06 -3.17 6.81
CA LEU A 67 2.10 -4.21 6.49
C LEU A 67 2.05 -4.44 4.99
N THR A 68 2.09 -5.71 4.57
CA THR A 68 2.08 -6.10 3.16
C THR A 68 1.21 -7.33 2.95
N ASN A 69 0.59 -7.43 1.76
CA ASN A 69 0.12 -8.71 1.23
C ASN A 69 1.17 -9.25 0.27
N LEU A 70 1.55 -10.52 0.41
CA LEU A 70 2.43 -11.25 -0.51
C LEU A 70 1.65 -12.47 -1.03
N HIS A 71 0.77 -12.37 -2.04
CA HIS A 71 0.51 -11.25 -2.97
C HIS A 71 -0.99 -10.87 -3.02
N GLY A 72 -1.33 -9.86 -3.83
CA GLY A 72 -2.73 -9.62 -4.22
C GLY A 72 -3.26 -10.71 -5.16
N ALA A 73 -4.57 -10.96 -5.14
CA ALA A 73 -5.24 -11.96 -5.99
C ALA A 73 -5.65 -11.43 -7.39
N THR A 74 -5.31 -10.18 -7.71
CA THR A 74 -5.81 -9.44 -8.88
C THR A 74 -4.69 -8.68 -9.56
#